data_AF-A0A414WWT6-F1
#
_entry.id   AF-A0A414WWT6-F1
#
_cell.length_a   1.000
_cell.length_b   1.000
_cell.length_c   1.000
_cell.angle_alpha   90.00
_cell.angle_beta   90.00
_cell.angle_gamma   90.00
#
_symmetry.space_group_name_H-M   'P 1'
#
loop_
_entity.id
_entity.type
_entity.pdbx_description
1 polymer ?
#
loop_
_entity_poly.entity_id
_entity_poly.type
_entity_poly.pdbx_seq_one_letter_code
_entity_poly.pdbx_strand_id
1 'polypeptide(L)'
;METKKVTQVVYIANDGKEFLTEEECKKHEAFVKEVLCNISYFCIRCRPDLTETGYYMHRIYAAVLSKNGLFSKEIAFQWALKKFGTYLGESVMGYGFQPNFNVSEVSKEEYEECPATVWGGTPLKSEKIFLSPQQVDGFPKNIDYIKEWGFK
;
A
#
# COMPACT_ATOMS: atom_id res chain seq x y z
N MET A 1 3.12 -53.42 16.40
CA MET A 1 2.85 -52.03 15.99
C MET A 1 3.60 -51.16 16.98
N GLU A 2 4.66 -50.49 16.55
CA GLU A 2 5.46 -49.62 17.41
C GLU A 2 4.97 -48.18 17.31
N THR A 3 4.69 -47.57 18.46
CA THR A 3 4.18 -46.20 18.55
C THR A 3 5.31 -45.29 19.02
N LYS A 4 5.79 -44.39 18.15
CA LYS A 4 6.82 -43.41 18.49
C LYS A 4 6.16 -42.05 18.73
N LYS A 5 6.26 -41.54 19.96
CA LYS A 5 5.81 -40.18 20.29
C LYS A 5 6.94 -39.20 19.98
N VAL A 6 6.67 -38.21 19.14
CA VAL A 6 7.58 -37.11 18.83
C VAL A 6 7.06 -35.87 19.57
N THR A 7 7.92 -35.27 20.40
CA THR A 7 7.64 -33.98 21.04
C THR A 7 8.28 -32.90 20.19
N GLN A 8 7.47 -31.98 19.66
CA GLN A 8 7.94 -30.90 18.79
C GLN A 8 7.78 -29.57 19.53
N VAL A 9 8.86 -28.80 19.63
CA VAL A 9 8.84 -27.43 20.16
C VAL A 9 8.48 -26.49 19.01
N VAL A 10 7.53 -25.60 19.26
CA VAL A 10 7.09 -24.57 18.32
C VAL A 10 7.36 -23.21 18.97
N TYR A 11 7.93 -22.30 18.21
CA TYR A 11 8.22 -20.93 18.60
C TYR A 11 7.12 -20.04 18.05
N ILE A 12 6.51 -19.21 18.89
CA ILE A 12 5.41 -18.32 18.50
C ILE A 12 5.95 -16.89 18.52
N ALA A 13 5.91 -16.20 17.38
CA ALA A 13 6.30 -14.80 17.29
C ALA A 13 5.23 -13.89 17.91
N ASN A 14 5.59 -12.63 18.19
CA ASN A 14 4.67 -11.64 18.76
C ASN A 14 3.38 -11.40 17.93
N ASP A 15 3.38 -11.69 16.63
CA ASP A 15 2.21 -11.62 15.74
C ASP A 15 1.39 -12.92 15.67
N GLY A 16 1.74 -13.93 16.48
CA GLY A 16 1.06 -15.21 16.56
C GLY A 16 1.49 -16.23 15.52
N LYS A 17 2.49 -15.93 14.67
CA LYS A 17 3.01 -16.90 13.70
C LYS A 17 3.89 -17.95 14.37
N GLU A 18 3.70 -19.20 13.95
CA GLU A 18 4.43 -20.36 14.47
C GLU A 18 5.63 -20.71 13.60
N PHE A 19 6.75 -21.02 14.25
CA PHE A 19 8.03 -21.40 13.64
C PHE A 19 8.59 -22.66 14.30
N LEU A 20 9.32 -23.45 13.53
CA LEU A 20 9.94 -24.68 14.02
C LEU A 20 11.32 -24.44 14.65
N THR A 21 11.91 -23.26 14.41
CA THR A 21 13.21 -22.87 14.96
C THR A 21 13.17 -21.47 15.57
N GLU A 22 13.97 -21.26 16.61
CA GLU A 22 14.08 -19.97 17.29
C GLU A 22 14.69 -18.89 16.38
N GLU A 23 15.64 -19.29 15.52
CA GLU A 23 16.31 -18.37 14.60
C GLU A 23 15.36 -17.80 13.55
N GLU A 24 14.47 -18.63 12.98
CA GLU A 24 13.45 -18.16 12.04
C GLU A 24 12.45 -17.23 12.73
N CYS A 25 12.04 -17.57 13.96
CA CYS A 25 11.17 -16.71 14.76
C CYS A 25 11.81 -15.33 15.00
N LYS A 26 13.07 -15.30 15.44
CA LYS A 26 13.81 -14.04 15.68
C LYS A 26 14.02 -13.23 14.39
N LYS A 27 14.31 -13.88 13.26
CA LYS A 27 14.43 -13.22 11.96
C LYS A 27 13.10 -12.57 11.54
N HIS A 28 11.99 -13.29 11.72
CA HIS A 28 10.66 -12.76 11.44
C HIS A 28 10.33 -11.56 12.33
N GLU A 29 10.60 -11.62 13.64
CA GLU A 29 10.36 -10.49 14.54
C GLU A 29 11.21 -9.26 14.20
N ALA A 30 12.49 -9.46 13.86
CA ALA A 30 13.34 -8.38 13.38
C ALA A 30 12.77 -7.76 12.10
N PHE A 31 12.35 -8.58 11.14
CA PHE A 31 11.72 -8.13 9.90
C PHE A 31 10.41 -7.35 10.15
N VAL A 32 9.56 -7.82 11.06
CA VAL A 32 8.34 -7.10 11.45
C VAL A 32 8.69 -5.72 12.00
N LYS A 33 9.64 -5.66 12.94
CA LYS A 33 10.05 -4.43 13.62
C LYS A 33 10.76 -3.43 12.70
N GLU A 34 11.61 -3.93 11.80
CA GLU A 34 12.45 -3.08 10.94
C GLU A 34 11.78 -2.72 9.62
N VAL A 35 10.91 -3.58 9.09
CA VAL A 35 10.28 -3.38 7.77
C VAL A 35 8.80 -3.10 7.93
N LEU A 36 8.02 -4.02 8.51
CA LEU A 36 6.56 -3.90 8.52
C LEU A 36 6.06 -2.70 9.33
N CYS A 37 6.70 -2.37 10.46
CA CYS A 37 6.37 -1.17 11.24
C CYS A 37 6.61 0.14 10.49
N ASN A 38 7.42 0.12 9.43
CA ASN A 38 7.75 1.28 8.61
C ASN A 38 6.92 1.36 7.33
N ILE A 39 5.92 0.50 7.16
CA ILE A 39 4.98 0.54 6.04
C ILE A 39 3.75 1.33 6.44
N SER A 40 3.48 2.41 5.72
CA SER A 40 2.23 3.17 5.83
C SER A 40 1.33 2.89 4.62
N TYR A 41 0.01 2.96 4.81
CA TYR A 41 -0.98 2.62 3.78
C TYR A 41 -1.78 3.85 3.38
N PHE A 42 -1.98 4.04 2.07
CA PHE A 42 -2.70 5.18 1.52
C PHE A 42 -3.69 4.73 0.45
N CYS A 43 -4.80 5.45 0.36
CA CYS A 43 -5.73 5.40 -0.76
C CYS A 43 -5.54 6.66 -1.61
N ILE A 44 -5.21 6.44 -2.87
CA ILE A 44 -5.08 7.48 -3.89
C ILE A 44 -6.36 7.45 -4.72
N ARG A 45 -7.25 8.39 -4.45
CA ARG A 45 -8.47 8.62 -5.23
C ARG A 45 -8.09 9.46 -6.45
N CYS A 46 -8.49 9.06 -7.65
CA CYS A 46 -8.11 9.73 -8.89
C CYS A 46 -9.20 9.60 -9.96
N ARG A 47 -8.96 10.23 -11.13
CA ARG A 47 -9.89 10.28 -12.26
C ARG A 47 -11.25 10.87 -11.83
N PRO A 48 -11.29 12.17 -11.50
CA PRO A 48 -12.54 12.83 -11.18
C PRO A 48 -13.49 12.77 -12.36
N ASP A 49 -14.77 12.55 -12.08
CA ASP A 49 -15.86 12.68 -13.04
C ASP A 49 -16.02 14.15 -13.43
N LEU A 50 -15.55 14.50 -14.63
CA LEU A 50 -15.64 15.87 -15.15
C LEU A 50 -17.00 16.17 -15.79
N THR A 51 -17.89 15.19 -15.91
CA THR A 51 -19.20 15.36 -16.55
C THR A 51 -20.28 15.86 -15.61
N GLU A 52 -20.37 15.32 -14.39
CA GLU A 52 -21.50 15.64 -13.48
C GLU A 52 -21.09 16.05 -12.08
N THR A 53 -20.19 15.30 -11.43
CA THR A 53 -20.05 15.39 -9.95
C THR A 53 -18.70 15.91 -9.45
N GLY A 54 -17.62 15.73 -10.21
CA GLY A 54 -16.25 15.96 -9.75
C GLY A 54 -15.71 14.85 -8.85
N TYR A 55 -16.47 13.77 -8.61
CA TYR A 55 -16.04 12.70 -7.72
C TYR A 55 -15.03 11.76 -8.38
N TYR A 56 -14.06 11.31 -7.58
CA TYR A 56 -13.06 10.36 -8.02
C TYR A 56 -13.67 9.00 -8.31
N MET A 57 -13.53 8.55 -9.55
CA MET A 57 -14.10 7.27 -10.02
C MET A 57 -13.16 6.08 -9.80
N HIS A 58 -11.89 6.34 -9.48
CA HIS A 58 -10.88 5.28 -9.34
C HIS A 58 -10.09 5.40 -8.03
N ARG A 59 -9.68 4.23 -7.49
CA ARG A 59 -8.89 4.12 -6.27
C ARG A 59 -7.66 3.24 -6.52
N ILE A 60 -6.52 3.73 -6.04
CA ILE A 60 -5.26 3.00 -6.00
C ILE A 60 -4.79 2.94 -4.55
N TYR A 61 -4.70 1.74 -4.02
CA TYR A 61 -4.21 1.45 -2.68
C TYR A 61 -2.70 1.28 -2.72
N ALA A 62 -1.98 2.12 -1.98
CA ALA A 62 -0.52 2.16 -1.96
C ALA A 62 0.00 1.80 -0.57
N ALA A 63 0.80 0.75 -0.49
CA ALA A 63 1.65 0.50 0.67
C ALA A 63 3.01 1.17 0.42
N VAL A 64 3.51 1.91 1.40
CA VAL A 64 4.73 2.72 1.26
C VAL A 64 5.71 2.31 2.34
N LEU A 65 6.82 1.68 1.93
CA LEU A 65 7.97 1.48 2.80
C LEU A 65 8.85 2.72 2.73
N SER A 66 8.97 3.42 3.85
CA SER A 66 9.85 4.57 3.99
C SER A 66 10.77 4.38 5.20
N LYS A 67 11.95 5.01 5.17
CA LYS A 67 12.89 4.91 6.28
C LYS A 67 12.27 5.54 7.53
N ASN A 68 12.11 4.75 8.58
CA ASN A 68 11.48 5.16 9.85
C ASN A 68 10.03 5.65 9.71
N GLY A 69 9.31 5.26 8.65
CA GLY A 69 7.95 5.75 8.39
C GLY A 69 7.87 7.24 8.00
N LEU A 70 9.01 7.90 7.76
CA LEU A 70 9.06 9.32 7.44
C LEU A 70 8.71 9.58 5.98
N PHE A 71 7.96 10.66 5.75
CA PHE A 71 7.57 11.13 4.42
C PHE A 71 6.72 10.15 3.61
N SER A 72 6.12 9.13 4.23
CA SER A 72 5.34 8.11 3.50
C SER A 72 4.18 8.73 2.69
N LYS A 73 3.53 9.76 3.24
CA LYS A 73 2.46 10.50 2.56
C LYS A 73 2.99 11.30 1.37
N GLU A 74 4.12 11.97 1.53
CA GLU A 74 4.79 12.75 0.50
C GLU A 74 5.29 11.85 -0.63
N ILE A 75 5.78 10.64 -0.31
CA ILE A 75 6.16 9.62 -1.30
C ILE A 75 4.92 9.18 -2.09
N ALA A 76 3.82 8.82 -1.42
CA ALA A 76 2.57 8.47 -2.10
C ALA A 76 2.05 9.61 -3.00
N PHE A 77 2.10 10.85 -2.50
CA PHE A 77 1.71 12.04 -3.23
C PHE A 77 2.61 12.30 -4.44
N GLN A 78 3.92 12.19 -4.28
CA GLN A 78 4.89 12.40 -5.36
C GLN A 78 4.76 11.33 -6.45
N TRP A 79 4.50 10.08 -6.06
CA TRP A 79 4.18 9.01 -7.00
C TRP A 79 2.92 9.35 -7.81
N ALA A 80 1.85 9.76 -7.13
CA ALA A 80 0.60 10.13 -7.80
C ALA A 80 0.80 11.33 -8.74
N LEU A 81 1.55 12.35 -8.31
CA LEU A 81 1.88 13.51 -9.13
C LEU A 81 2.64 13.10 -10.41
N LYS A 82 3.65 12.23 -10.29
CA LYS A 82 4.38 11.71 -11.46
C LYS A 82 3.50 10.85 -12.37
N LYS A 83 2.56 10.09 -11.80
CA LYS A 83 1.66 9.21 -12.56
C LYS A 83 0.59 9.99 -13.34
N PHE A 84 0.03 11.05 -12.74
CA PHE A 84 -1.09 11.81 -13.30
C PHE A 84 -0.68 13.15 -13.92
N GLY A 85 0.60 13.55 -13.79
CA GLY A 85 1.17 14.74 -14.42
C GLY A 85 0.97 16.01 -13.58
N THR A 86 -0.27 16.42 -13.33
CA THR A 86 -0.58 17.63 -12.55
C THR A 86 -1.46 17.33 -11.36
N TYR A 87 -1.28 18.08 -10.27
CA TYR A 87 -2.14 17.99 -9.09
C TYR A 87 -3.50 18.65 -9.34
N LEU A 88 -3.51 19.87 -9.88
CA LEU A 88 -4.74 20.55 -10.30
C LEU A 88 -5.02 20.26 -11.77
N GLY A 89 -6.30 20.07 -12.09
CA GLY A 89 -6.82 19.95 -13.44
C GLY A 89 -8.17 20.65 -13.58
N GLU A 90 -8.80 20.44 -14.73
CA GLU A 90 -10.12 20.98 -15.02
C GLU A 90 -11.17 20.44 -14.04
N SER A 91 -12.06 21.32 -13.61
CA SER A 91 -13.24 20.96 -12.83
C SER A 91 -14.40 20.52 -13.74
N VAL A 92 -15.52 20.15 -13.15
CA VAL A 92 -16.74 19.70 -13.84
C VAL A 92 -17.11 20.67 -14.96
N MET A 93 -17.31 20.12 -16.16
CA MET A 93 -17.67 20.84 -17.39
C MET A 93 -16.70 21.98 -17.76
N GLY A 94 -15.46 21.96 -17.25
CA GLY A 94 -14.45 23.00 -17.47
C GLY A 94 -14.60 24.24 -16.58
N TYR A 95 -15.50 24.23 -15.59
CA TYR A 95 -15.73 25.38 -14.70
C TYR A 95 -14.83 25.37 -13.46
N GLY A 96 -13.66 26.00 -13.56
CA GLY A 96 -12.72 26.15 -12.45
C GLY A 96 -11.69 25.01 -12.36
N PHE A 97 -11.08 24.86 -11.19
CA PHE A 97 -10.06 23.84 -10.94
C PHE A 97 -10.44 22.92 -9.80
N GLN A 98 -10.06 21.65 -9.91
CA GLN A 98 -10.13 20.67 -8.83
C GLN A 98 -8.87 19.79 -8.83
N PRO A 99 -8.57 19.09 -7.72
CA PRO A 99 -7.48 18.15 -7.72
C PRO A 99 -7.77 16.94 -8.63
N ASN A 100 -6.79 16.54 -9.43
CA ASN A 100 -6.82 15.32 -10.26
C ASN A 100 -6.77 14.04 -9.44
N PHE A 101 -6.18 14.14 -8.25
CA PHE A 101 -6.11 13.05 -7.30
C PHE A 101 -6.09 13.58 -5.87
N ASN A 102 -6.41 12.71 -4.93
CA ASN A 102 -6.31 12.94 -3.51
C ASN A 102 -5.66 11.75 -2.82
N VAL A 103 -4.77 12.02 -1.87
CA VAL A 103 -4.08 10.98 -1.09
C VAL A 103 -4.56 11.07 0.36
N SER A 104 -5.14 9.99 0.86
CA SER A 104 -5.52 9.83 2.27
C SER A 104 -4.90 8.58 2.86
N GLU A 105 -4.50 8.66 4.12
CA GLU A 105 -4.07 7.49 4.89
C GLU A 105 -5.25 6.54 5.11
N VAL A 106 -4.98 5.24 5.10
CA VAL A 106 -5.95 4.17 5.32
C VAL A 106 -5.33 3.09 6.20
N SER A 107 -6.16 2.19 6.73
CA SER A 107 -5.66 1.07 7.51
C SER A 107 -5.05 -0.02 6.63
N LYS A 108 -4.26 -0.92 7.23
CA LYS A 108 -3.75 -2.10 6.53
C LYS A 108 -4.88 -2.97 6.01
N GLU A 109 -5.94 -3.11 6.81
CA GLU A 109 -7.11 -3.92 6.46
C GLU A 109 -7.79 -3.37 5.20
N GLU A 110 -7.98 -2.05 5.09
CA GLU A 110 -8.55 -1.46 3.88
C GLU A 110 -7.63 -1.64 2.66
N TYR A 111 -6.31 -1.50 2.84
CA TYR A 111 -5.35 -1.83 1.78
C TYR A 111 -5.47 -3.29 1.35
N GLU A 112 -5.64 -4.21 2.29
CA GLU A 112 -5.75 -5.64 1.98
C GLU A 112 -7.07 -6.02 1.31
N GLU A 113 -8.18 -5.46 1.78
CA GLU A 113 -9.50 -5.63 1.16
C GLU A 113 -9.56 -5.02 -0.24
N CYS A 114 -8.85 -3.91 -0.47
CA CYS A 114 -8.83 -3.16 -1.74
C CYS A 114 -10.23 -3.00 -2.34
N PRO A 115 -11.16 -2.34 -1.62
CA PRO A 115 -12.55 -2.27 -2.02
C PRO A 115 -12.70 -1.55 -3.37
N ALA A 116 -13.59 -2.06 -4.20
CA ALA A 116 -13.95 -1.46 -5.48
C ALA A 116 -14.62 -0.09 -5.27
N THR A 117 -14.48 0.80 -6.24
CA THR A 117 -15.29 2.03 -6.28
C THR A 117 -16.63 1.70 -6.93
N VAL A 118 -17.74 1.92 -6.22
CA VAL A 118 -19.07 1.71 -6.79
C VAL A 118 -19.54 3.01 -7.43
N TRP A 119 -19.69 3.01 -8.76
CA TRP A 119 -20.20 4.15 -9.52
C TRP A 119 -21.44 3.74 -10.29
N GLY A 120 -22.58 4.40 -10.05
CA GLY A 120 -23.85 4.06 -10.72
C GLY A 120 -24.27 2.59 -10.56
N GLY A 121 -23.90 1.94 -9.45
CA GLY A 121 -24.15 0.51 -9.19
C GLY A 121 -23.14 -0.46 -9.84
N THR A 122 -22.16 0.04 -10.61
CA THR A 122 -21.11 -0.79 -11.21
C THR A 122 -19.84 -0.76 -10.36
N PRO A 123 -19.28 -1.90 -9.94
CA PRO A 123 -18.01 -1.95 -9.24
C PRO A 123 -16.83 -1.77 -10.21
N LEU A 124 -16.09 -0.67 -10.03
CA LEU A 124 -14.83 -0.40 -10.71
C LEU A 124 -13.68 -0.98 -9.88
N LYS A 125 -12.87 -1.85 -10.52
CA LYS A 125 -11.74 -2.52 -9.85
C LYS A 125 -10.72 -1.49 -9.36
N SER A 126 -10.36 -1.61 -8.09
CA SER A 126 -9.26 -0.85 -7.48
C SER A 126 -7.93 -1.56 -7.71
N GLU A 127 -6.83 -0.81 -7.65
CA GLU A 127 -5.47 -1.32 -7.86
C GLU A 127 -4.69 -1.34 -6.55
N LYS A 128 -3.80 -2.32 -6.36
CA LYS A 128 -2.80 -2.32 -5.29
C LYS A 128 -1.41 -2.06 -5.86
N ILE A 129 -0.66 -1.18 -5.22
CA ILE A 129 0.76 -0.93 -5.51
C ILE A 129 1.59 -1.01 -4.23
N PHE A 130 2.89 -1.19 -4.43
CA PHE A 130 3.86 -1.18 -3.35
C PHE A 130 5.03 -0.25 -3.71
N LEU A 131 5.12 0.88 -3.01
CA LEU A 131 6.18 1.87 -3.15
C LEU A 131 7.28 1.55 -2.15
N SER A 132 8.38 0.99 -2.63
CA SER A 132 9.45 0.52 -1.74
C SER A 132 10.78 0.40 -2.48
N PRO A 133 11.91 0.79 -1.87
CA PRO A 133 13.25 0.58 -2.42
C PRO A 133 13.63 -0.90 -2.55
N GLN A 134 12.94 -1.78 -1.82
CA GLN A 134 13.22 -3.22 -1.80
C GLN A 134 11.94 -4.05 -1.93
N GLN A 135 12.05 -5.26 -2.49
CA GLN A 135 10.94 -6.21 -2.50
C GLN A 135 10.71 -6.75 -1.09
N VAL A 136 9.44 -6.90 -0.71
CA VAL A 136 9.00 -7.42 0.58
C VAL A 136 7.97 -8.51 0.30
N ASP A 137 8.13 -9.67 0.94
CA ASP A 137 7.21 -10.78 0.76
C ASP A 137 5.81 -10.43 1.29
N GLY A 138 4.78 -10.88 0.56
CA GLY A 138 3.37 -10.57 0.85
C GLY A 138 2.86 -9.29 0.17
N PHE A 139 3.73 -8.48 -0.43
CA PHE A 139 3.34 -7.31 -1.21
C PHE A 139 3.43 -7.57 -2.72
N PRO A 140 2.73 -6.78 -3.56
CA PRO A 140 2.94 -6.76 -5.00
C PRO A 140 4.41 -6.47 -5.36
N LYS A 141 4.74 -6.62 -6.65
CA LYS A 141 6.05 -6.22 -7.17
C LYS A 141 6.33 -4.76 -6.82
N ASN A 142 7.48 -4.51 -6.19
CA ASN A 142 7.82 -3.19 -5.70
C ASN A 142 8.13 -2.21 -6.84
N ILE A 143 7.72 -0.97 -6.62
CA ILE A 143 8.11 0.20 -7.39
C ILE A 143 9.22 0.88 -6.57
N ASP A 144 10.44 0.76 -7.05
CA ASP A 144 11.62 1.37 -6.42
C ASP A 144 11.65 2.87 -6.73
N TYR A 145 10.93 3.64 -5.90
CA TYR A 145 10.80 5.08 -6.07
C TYR A 145 12.14 5.82 -5.91
N ILE A 146 13.10 5.28 -5.16
CA ILE A 146 14.43 5.91 -5.03
C ILE A 146 15.12 5.87 -6.39
N LYS A 147 15.17 4.68 -6.99
CA LYS A 147 15.77 4.47 -8.31
C LYS A 147 14.99 5.17 -9.42
N GLU A 148 13.66 5.05 -9.44
CA GLU A 148 12.82 5.65 -10.48
C GLU A 148 12.87 7.17 -10.48
N TRP A 149 13.09 7.80 -9.33
CA TRP A 149 13.16 9.26 -9.21
C TRP A 149 14.58 9.81 -9.27
N GLY A 150 15.59 8.93 -9.42
CA GLY A 150 16.98 9.33 -9.61
C GLY A 150 17.70 9.75 -8.32
N PHE A 151 17.21 9.33 -7.16
CA PHE A 151 17.90 9.52 -5.89
C PHE A 151 19.06 8.51 -5.76
N LYS A 152 20.12 8.91 -5.04
CA LYS A 152 21.32 8.12 -4.80
C LYS A 152 21.37 7.63 -3.37
#